data_AF-A0A9Q9XYQ6-F1
#
_entry.id   AF-A0A9Q9XYQ6-F1
#
_cell.length_a   1.000
_cell.length_b   1.000
_cell.length_c   1.000
_cell.angle_alpha   90.00
_cell.angle_beta   90.00
_cell.angle_gamma   90.00
#
_symmetry.space_group_name_H-M   'P 1'
#
loop_
_entity.id
_entity.type
_entity.pdbx_description
1 polymer ?
#
loop_
_entity_poly.entity_id
_entity_poly.type
_entity_poly.pdbx_seq_one_letter_code
_entity_poly.pdbx_strand_id
1 'polypeptide(L)'
;MFFTFYLVKVKDNNLLPILLEEFPRVQLSPHTLSRMWKQQLRQIDQLSSTQNQNRQTQSKLLKQLEEAQKRHDMLVQIIHKEKEHNRRLREFKERIQQQKSAQNKLREQRQQVARAKKYYSVYHIQLHAKLMQAKTQEERLCVFIQKLKQIFEEGLELQKARLREQSAYTKELHQENYRKYKDEIEAMENYYRDQFSLLAETLAHERQDIQICKKAQEKYEFLTGSAENEKRVKK
;
A
#
# COMPACT_ATOMS: atom_id res chain seq x y z
N MET A 1 -21.91 -13.73 -118.71
CA MET A 1 -22.13 -12.37 -119.21
C MET A 1 -21.70 -11.38 -118.14
N PHE A 2 -20.40 -11.09 -118.09
CA PHE A 2 -19.82 -10.09 -117.19
C PHE A 2 -19.53 -8.85 -118.03
N PHE A 3 -20.40 -7.85 -118.00
CA PHE A 3 -20.01 -6.50 -118.41
C PHE A 3 -19.19 -5.91 -117.28
N THR A 4 -17.90 -6.23 -117.28
CA THR A 4 -16.90 -5.53 -116.48
C THR A 4 -16.85 -4.10 -117.00
N PHE A 5 -17.62 -3.21 -116.37
CA PHE A 5 -17.40 -1.77 -116.47
C PHE A 5 -15.94 -1.53 -116.05
N TYR A 6 -15.09 -1.31 -117.06
CA TYR A 6 -13.76 -0.76 -116.87
C TYR A 6 -13.96 0.60 -116.21
N LEU A 7 -13.84 0.62 -114.89
CA LEU A 7 -13.75 1.82 -114.08
C LEU A 7 -12.40 2.45 -114.41
N VAL A 8 -12.32 3.13 -115.57
CA VAL A 8 -11.23 4.03 -115.88
C VAL A 8 -11.26 5.09 -114.79
N LYS A 9 -10.36 4.94 -113.81
CA LYS A 9 -9.95 6.05 -112.96
C LYS A 9 -9.41 7.11 -113.92
N VAL A 10 -10.25 8.05 -114.30
CA VAL A 10 -9.85 9.30 -114.96
C VAL A 10 -9.03 10.05 -113.93
N LYS A 11 -7.75 9.68 -113.90
CA LYS A 11 -6.71 10.28 -113.10
C LYS A 11 -6.42 11.61 -113.78
N ASP A 12 -6.75 12.69 -113.09
CA ASP A 12 -6.16 14.00 -113.24
C ASP A 12 -6.09 14.56 -114.67
N ASN A 13 -7.04 15.46 -114.95
CA ASN A 13 -6.85 16.65 -115.78
C ASN A 13 -7.16 16.61 -117.28
N ASN A 14 -7.61 15.50 -117.89
CA ASN A 14 -7.72 15.44 -119.36
C ASN A 14 -9.08 14.96 -119.92
N LEU A 15 -10.22 15.26 -119.29
CA LEU A 15 -11.54 14.88 -119.85
C LEU A 15 -11.79 15.51 -121.24
N LEU A 16 -11.62 16.82 -121.38
CA LEU A 16 -11.80 17.53 -122.65
C LEU A 16 -10.87 17.03 -123.78
N PRO A 17 -9.54 16.84 -123.55
CA PRO A 17 -8.64 16.25 -124.53
C PRO A 17 -9.02 14.83 -124.97
N ILE A 18 -9.41 13.95 -124.03
CA ILE A 18 -9.81 12.57 -124.34
C ILE A 18 -11.13 12.54 -125.14
N LEU A 19 -12.08 13.43 -124.82
CA LEU A 19 -13.33 13.60 -125.56
C LEU A 19 -13.11 14.16 -126.99
N LEU A 20 -12.04 14.92 -127.22
CA LEU A 20 -11.66 15.41 -128.55
C LEU A 20 -10.97 14.32 -129.39
N GLU A 21 -10.24 13.40 -128.76
CA GLU A 21 -9.56 12.28 -129.42
C GLU A 21 -10.53 11.17 -129.86
N GLU A 22 -11.58 10.89 -129.07
CA GLU A 22 -12.59 9.87 -129.41
C GLU A 22 -13.64 10.33 -130.43
N PHE A 23 -13.82 11.64 -130.67
CA PHE A 23 -14.82 12.17 -131.61
C PHE A 23 -14.24 13.10 -132.71
N PRO A 24 -13.48 12.56 -133.68
CA PRO A 24 -12.79 13.36 -134.71
C PRO A 24 -13.71 14.01 -135.77
N ARG A 25 -15.05 13.88 -135.67
CA ARG A 25 -16.02 14.45 -136.65
C ARG A 25 -16.84 15.65 -136.14
N VAL A 26 -16.62 16.11 -134.92
CA VAL A 26 -17.33 17.28 -134.39
C VAL A 26 -16.46 18.52 -134.57
N GLN A 27 -16.80 19.38 -135.55
CA GLN A 27 -16.17 20.69 -135.69
C GLN A 27 -16.68 21.63 -134.58
N LEU A 28 -16.06 21.58 -133.41
CA LEU A 28 -16.35 22.56 -132.37
C LEU A 28 -15.75 23.92 -132.76
N SER A 29 -16.59 24.96 -132.72
CA SER A 29 -16.13 26.34 -132.82
C SER A 29 -15.10 26.64 -131.72
N PRO A 30 -13.99 27.36 -132.02
CA PRO A 30 -12.97 27.74 -131.04
C PRO A 30 -13.54 28.45 -129.80
N HIS A 31 -14.68 29.15 -129.98
CA HIS A 31 -15.37 29.84 -128.90
C HIS A 31 -16.09 28.89 -127.93
N THR A 32 -16.71 27.81 -128.44
CA THR A 32 -17.40 26.79 -127.63
C THR A 32 -16.39 25.96 -126.84
N LEU A 33 -15.26 25.60 -127.44
CA LEU A 33 -14.15 24.95 -126.75
C LEU A 33 -13.60 25.80 -125.60
N SER A 34 -13.39 27.10 -125.85
CA SER A 34 -12.94 28.03 -124.81
C SER A 34 -13.93 28.15 -123.65
N ARG A 35 -15.24 28.11 -123.93
CA ARG A 35 -16.29 28.16 -122.91
C ARG A 35 -16.36 26.86 -122.08
N MET A 36 -16.26 25.71 -122.73
CA MET A 36 -16.23 24.41 -122.04
C MET A 36 -14.96 24.25 -121.19
N TRP A 37 -13.81 24.72 -121.68
CA TRP A 37 -12.56 24.74 -120.91
C TRP A 37 -12.68 25.59 -119.65
N LYS A 38 -13.27 26.80 -119.76
CA LYS A 38 -13.57 27.66 -118.59
C LYS A 38 -14.53 27.00 -117.61
N GLN A 39 -15.51 26.23 -118.09
CA GLN A 39 -16.47 25.53 -117.24
C GLN A 39 -15.84 24.35 -116.51
N GLN A 40 -15.00 23.57 -117.19
CA GLN A 40 -14.22 22.50 -116.57
C GLN A 40 -13.24 23.06 -115.53
N LEU A 41 -12.54 24.16 -115.84
CA LEU A 41 -11.65 24.83 -114.87
C LEU A 41 -12.42 25.28 -113.62
N ARG A 42 -13.59 25.91 -113.78
CA ARG A 42 -14.42 26.33 -112.65
C ARG A 42 -14.90 25.17 -111.79
N GLN A 43 -15.26 24.04 -112.39
CA GLN A 43 -15.67 22.84 -111.66
C GLN A 43 -14.49 22.21 -110.91
N ILE A 44 -13.29 22.22 -111.51
CA ILE A 44 -12.06 21.77 -110.87
C ILE A 44 -11.68 22.69 -109.70
N ASP A 45 -11.78 24.00 -109.87
CA ASP A 45 -11.53 24.98 -108.80
C ASP A 45 -12.51 24.80 -107.64
N GLN A 46 -13.79 24.51 -107.94
CA GLN A 46 -14.79 24.23 -106.90
C GLN A 46 -14.51 22.92 -106.16
N LEU A 47 -14.25 21.82 -106.88
CA LEU A 47 -13.97 20.51 -106.27
C LEU A 47 -12.66 20.54 -105.46
N SER A 48 -11.61 21.17 -105.99
CA SER A 48 -10.33 21.33 -105.28
C SER A 48 -10.47 22.24 -104.06
N SER A 49 -11.28 23.30 -104.14
CA SER A 49 -11.59 24.16 -102.99
C SER A 49 -12.35 23.40 -101.89
N THR A 50 -13.39 22.64 -102.23
CA THR A 50 -14.14 21.82 -101.26
C THR A 50 -13.26 20.71 -100.66
N GLN A 51 -12.42 20.07 -101.46
CA GLN A 51 -11.48 19.05 -100.99
C GLN A 51 -10.42 19.64 -100.05
N ASN A 52 -9.92 20.85 -100.34
CA ASN A 52 -8.98 21.56 -99.48
C ASN A 52 -9.64 22.02 -98.16
N GLN A 53 -10.89 22.50 -98.20
CA GLN A 53 -11.64 22.81 -96.99
C GLN A 53 -11.91 21.56 -96.13
N ASN A 54 -12.23 20.43 -96.76
CA ASN A 54 -12.44 19.16 -96.05
C ASN A 54 -11.14 18.64 -95.42
N ARG A 55 -10.00 18.76 -96.11
CA ARG A 55 -8.68 18.46 -95.55
C ARG A 55 -8.31 19.38 -94.38
N GLN A 56 -8.61 20.68 -94.47
CA GLN A 56 -8.36 21.64 -93.40
C GLN A 56 -9.23 21.37 -92.16
N THR A 57 -10.50 21.02 -92.35
CA THR A 57 -11.41 20.68 -91.24
C THR A 57 -11.02 19.37 -90.58
N GLN A 58 -10.66 18.33 -91.35
CA GLN A 58 -10.11 17.09 -90.81
C GLN A 58 -8.80 17.32 -90.04
N SER A 59 -7.89 18.16 -90.56
CA SER A 59 -6.65 18.51 -89.84
C SER A 59 -6.94 19.24 -88.52
N LYS A 60 -7.92 20.15 -88.49
CA LYS A 60 -8.36 20.84 -87.27
C LYS A 60 -8.96 19.86 -86.25
N LEU A 61 -9.81 18.94 -86.70
CA LEU A 61 -10.39 17.90 -85.84
C LEU A 61 -9.32 16.96 -85.27
N LEU A 62 -8.33 16.55 -86.07
CA LEU A 62 -7.21 15.74 -85.60
C LEU A 62 -6.38 16.49 -84.54
N LYS A 63 -6.11 17.79 -84.74
CA LYS A 63 -5.43 18.63 -83.74
C LYS A 63 -6.25 18.74 -82.44
N GLN A 64 -7.56 18.95 -82.55
CA GLN A 64 -8.45 19.01 -81.37
C GLN A 64 -8.50 17.66 -80.64
N LEU A 65 -8.51 16.55 -81.36
CA LEU A 65 -8.47 15.21 -80.80
C LEU A 65 -7.13 14.96 -80.08
N GLU A 66 -6.02 15.34 -80.70
CA GLU A 66 -4.69 15.23 -80.10
C GLU A 66 -4.55 16.10 -78.84
N GLU A 67 -5.08 17.33 -78.86
CA GLU A 67 -5.13 18.20 -77.68
C GLU A 67 -6.02 17.61 -76.57
N ALA A 68 -7.19 17.08 -76.92
CA ALA A 68 -8.08 16.43 -75.97
C ALA A 68 -7.41 15.21 -75.33
N GLN A 69 -6.68 14.42 -76.11
CA GLN A 69 -5.92 13.28 -75.61
C GLN A 69 -4.78 13.73 -74.68
N LYS A 70 -4.00 14.76 -75.04
CA LYS A 70 -2.97 15.33 -74.16
C LYS A 70 -3.54 15.84 -72.84
N ARG A 71 -4.70 16.51 -72.88
CA ARG A 71 -5.40 16.97 -71.67
C ARG A 71 -5.86 15.79 -70.81
N HIS A 72 -6.40 14.74 -71.43
CA HIS A 72 -6.79 13.52 -70.73
C HIS A 72 -5.60 12.85 -70.05
N ASP A 73 -4.49 12.63 -70.77
CA ASP A 73 -3.28 12.02 -70.23
C ASP A 73 -2.72 12.84 -69.06
N MET A 74 -2.75 14.17 -69.17
CA MET A 74 -2.35 15.06 -68.08
C MET A 74 -3.25 14.92 -66.85
N LEU A 75 -4.58 14.85 -67.03
CA LEU A 75 -5.52 14.63 -65.93
C LEU A 75 -5.29 13.30 -65.24
N VAL A 76 -5.04 12.23 -66.00
CA VAL A 76 -4.73 10.90 -65.45
C VAL A 76 -3.45 10.96 -64.60
N GLN A 77 -2.42 11.65 -65.06
CA GLN A 77 -1.19 11.84 -64.28
C GLN A 77 -1.44 12.63 -62.99
N ILE A 78 -2.26 13.69 -63.04
CA ILE A 78 -2.63 14.48 -61.84
C ILE A 78 -3.36 13.59 -60.83
N ILE A 79 -4.37 12.84 -61.29
CA ILE A 79 -5.13 11.93 -60.43
C ILE A 79 -4.21 10.86 -59.82
N HIS A 80 -3.27 10.32 -60.60
CA HIS A 80 -2.33 9.33 -60.10
C HIS A 80 -1.42 9.93 -59.01
N LYS A 81 -0.87 11.12 -59.23
CA LYS A 81 -0.05 11.85 -58.24
C LYS A 81 -0.85 12.17 -56.98
N GLU A 82 -2.11 12.58 -57.11
CA GLU A 82 -2.98 12.86 -55.98
C GLU A 82 -3.29 11.60 -55.15
N LYS A 83 -3.60 10.47 -55.82
CA LYS A 83 -3.82 9.18 -55.14
C LYS A 83 -2.57 8.75 -54.37
N GLU A 84 -1.40 8.88 -54.98
CA GLU A 84 -0.14 8.51 -54.33
C GLU A 84 0.21 9.44 -53.16
N HIS A 85 -0.02 10.74 -53.30
CA HIS A 85 0.14 11.71 -52.22
C HIS A 85 -0.81 11.39 -51.04
N ASN A 86 -2.08 11.12 -51.32
CA ASN A 86 -3.05 10.73 -50.30
C ASN A 86 -2.67 9.42 -49.60
N ARG A 87 -2.13 8.45 -50.33
CA ARG A 87 -1.58 7.22 -49.75
C ARG A 87 -0.44 7.54 -48.77
N ARG A 88 0.55 8.32 -49.20
CA ARG A 88 1.68 8.73 -48.36
C ARG A 88 1.23 9.49 -47.10
N LEU A 89 0.23 10.37 -47.24
CA LEU A 89 -0.31 11.12 -46.10
C LEU A 89 -1.00 10.21 -45.08
N ARG A 90 -1.73 9.18 -45.53
CA ARG A 90 -2.34 8.18 -44.64
C ARG A 90 -1.28 7.38 -43.89
N GLU A 91 -0.29 6.85 -44.60
CA GLU A 91 0.81 6.10 -43.99
C GLU A 91 1.57 6.94 -42.96
N PHE A 92 1.80 8.22 -43.24
CA PHE A 92 2.45 9.14 -42.31
C PHE A 92 1.61 9.38 -41.04
N LYS A 93 0.29 9.61 -41.20
CA LYS A 93 -0.64 9.75 -40.07
C LYS A 93 -0.70 8.48 -39.23
N GLU A 94 -0.74 7.31 -39.87
CA GLU A 94 -0.73 6.02 -39.19
C GLU A 94 0.54 5.80 -38.38
N ARG A 95 1.72 6.11 -38.94
CA ARG A 95 2.99 6.02 -38.21
C ARG A 95 3.01 6.92 -36.97
N ILE A 96 2.54 8.17 -37.09
CA ILE A 96 2.43 9.08 -35.94
C ILE A 96 1.48 8.52 -34.90
N GLN A 97 0.33 7.99 -35.32
CA GLN A 97 -0.65 7.43 -34.40
C GLN A 97 -0.11 6.20 -33.68
N GLN A 98 0.57 5.31 -34.39
CA GLN A 98 1.23 4.14 -33.82
C GLN A 98 2.29 4.57 -32.80
N GLN A 99 3.14 5.53 -33.15
CA GLN A 99 4.16 6.06 -32.23
C GLN A 99 3.54 6.65 -30.96
N LYS A 100 2.50 7.49 -31.10
CA LYS A 100 1.78 8.07 -29.95
C LYS A 100 1.13 6.99 -29.09
N SER A 101 0.51 5.98 -29.71
CA SER A 101 -0.13 4.89 -28.97
C SER A 101 0.90 4.06 -28.18
N ALA A 102 2.07 3.79 -28.76
CA ALA A 102 3.15 3.08 -28.08
C ALA A 102 3.72 3.90 -26.91
N GLN A 103 3.93 5.20 -27.12
CA GLN A 103 4.39 6.11 -26.08
C GLN A 103 3.36 6.22 -24.93
N ASN A 104 2.08 6.33 -25.25
CA ASN A 104 1.01 6.37 -24.25
C ASN A 104 0.93 5.08 -23.44
N LYS A 105 1.03 3.91 -24.09
CA LYS A 105 1.09 2.62 -23.40
C LYS A 105 2.26 2.54 -22.43
N LEU A 106 3.46 2.98 -22.83
CA LEU A 106 4.63 3.03 -21.94
C LEU A 106 4.42 3.98 -20.76
N ARG A 107 3.84 5.16 -21.00
CA ARG A 107 3.53 6.13 -19.94
C ARG A 107 2.52 5.56 -18.95
N GLU A 108 1.48 4.88 -19.45
CA GLU A 108 0.46 4.24 -18.63
C GLU A 108 1.05 3.10 -17.78
N GLN A 109 1.88 2.23 -18.37
CA GLN A 109 2.60 1.19 -17.62
C GLN A 109 3.46 1.79 -16.51
N ARG A 110 4.22 2.87 -16.80
CA ARG A 110 5.02 3.57 -15.78
C ARG A 110 4.15 4.12 -14.66
N GLN A 111 2.98 4.68 -14.99
CA GLN A 111 2.03 5.17 -13.99
C GLN A 111 1.43 4.04 -13.16
N GLN A 112 1.06 2.91 -13.77
CA GLN A 112 0.54 1.74 -13.06
C GLN A 112 1.59 1.18 -12.09
N VAL A 113 2.84 1.03 -12.54
CA VAL A 113 3.95 0.58 -11.68
C VAL A 113 4.20 1.57 -10.54
N ALA A 114 4.20 2.88 -10.82
CA ALA A 114 4.37 3.90 -9.78
C ALA A 114 3.22 3.86 -8.75
N ARG A 115 1.96 3.68 -9.21
CA ARG A 115 0.80 3.51 -8.33
C ARG A 115 0.93 2.25 -7.47
N ALA A 116 1.26 1.10 -8.07
CA ALA A 116 1.47 -0.15 -7.34
C ALA A 116 2.57 -0.03 -6.28
N LYS A 117 3.71 0.58 -6.62
CA LYS A 117 4.80 0.86 -5.67
C LYS A 117 4.36 1.76 -4.53
N LYS A 118 3.57 2.80 -4.82
CA LYS A 118 3.02 3.70 -3.79
C LYS A 118 2.05 2.95 -2.86
N TYR A 119 1.17 2.12 -3.40
CA TYR A 119 0.26 1.31 -2.57
C TYR A 119 1.03 0.36 -1.67
N TYR A 120 2.02 -0.33 -2.22
CA TYR A 120 2.87 -1.24 -1.45
C TYR A 120 3.64 -0.50 -0.34
N SER A 121 4.27 0.64 -0.65
CA SER A 121 5.03 1.40 0.35
C SER A 121 4.14 1.93 1.48
N VAL A 122 2.98 2.50 1.14
CA VAL A 122 2.01 3.00 2.13
C VAL A 122 1.51 1.86 3.01
N TYR A 123 1.14 0.73 2.41
CA TYR A 123 0.69 -0.45 3.14
C TYR A 123 1.77 -0.97 4.10
N HIS A 124 3.02 -1.07 3.64
CA HIS A 124 4.13 -1.53 4.48
C HIS A 124 4.37 -0.61 5.68
N ILE A 125 4.31 0.71 5.49
CA ILE A 125 4.49 1.66 6.59
C ILE A 125 3.33 1.53 7.60
N GLN A 126 2.09 1.41 7.13
CA GLN A 126 0.93 1.22 8.00
C GLN A 126 1.00 -0.09 8.78
N LEU A 127 1.38 -1.19 8.12
CA LEU A 127 1.54 -2.49 8.76
C LEU A 127 2.63 -2.44 9.83
N HIS A 128 3.79 -1.84 9.50
CA HIS A 128 4.89 -1.68 10.45
C HIS A 128 4.46 -0.84 11.66
N ALA A 129 3.74 0.27 11.45
CA ALA A 129 3.21 1.09 12.53
C ALA A 129 2.24 0.32 13.45
N LYS A 130 1.33 -0.50 12.87
CA LYS A 130 0.43 -1.36 13.66
C LYS A 130 1.17 -2.39 14.49
N LEU A 131 2.19 -3.06 13.92
CA LEU A 131 3.00 -4.03 14.64
C LEU A 131 3.79 -3.37 15.78
N MET A 132 4.35 -2.18 15.56
CA MET A 132 5.03 -1.44 16.63
C MET A 132 4.07 -1.00 17.74
N GLN A 133 2.86 -0.56 17.39
CA GLN A 133 1.82 -0.27 18.38
C GLN A 133 1.46 -1.52 19.19
N ALA A 134 1.23 -2.67 18.54
CA ALA A 134 0.95 -3.93 19.23
C ALA A 134 2.08 -4.32 20.21
N LYS A 135 3.35 -4.25 19.77
CA LYS A 135 4.51 -4.49 20.66
C LYS A 135 4.52 -3.56 21.87
N THR A 136 4.31 -2.26 21.66
CA THR A 136 4.28 -1.30 22.79
C THR A 136 3.09 -1.53 23.73
N GLN A 137 1.96 -2.02 23.21
CA GLN A 137 0.81 -2.40 24.03
C GLN A 137 1.12 -3.65 24.86
N GLU A 138 1.73 -4.66 24.26
CA GLU A 138 2.20 -5.85 24.97
C GLU A 138 3.22 -5.49 26.05
N GLU A 139 4.21 -4.65 25.73
CA GLU A 139 5.18 -4.14 26.71
C GLU A 139 4.50 -3.40 27.85
N ARG A 140 3.53 -2.52 27.55
CA ARG A 140 2.75 -1.81 28.58
C ARG A 140 1.94 -2.76 29.45
N LEU A 141 1.32 -3.79 28.86
CA LEU A 141 0.58 -4.81 29.59
C LEU A 141 1.51 -5.63 30.49
N CYS A 142 2.67 -6.04 29.99
CA CYS A 142 3.69 -6.74 30.78
C CYS A 142 4.17 -5.87 31.95
N VAL A 143 4.48 -4.59 31.72
CA VAL A 143 4.86 -3.65 32.78
C VAL A 143 3.72 -3.45 33.79
N PHE A 144 2.47 -3.37 33.32
CA PHE A 144 1.30 -3.26 34.18
C PHE A 144 1.11 -4.52 35.05
N ILE A 145 1.19 -5.72 34.46
CA ILE A 145 1.09 -6.99 35.17
C ILE A 145 2.22 -7.12 36.21
N GLN A 146 3.43 -6.70 35.88
CA GLN A 146 4.56 -6.70 36.80
C GLN A 146 4.32 -5.75 37.99
N LYS A 147 3.82 -4.54 37.73
CA LYS A 147 3.45 -3.59 38.80
C LYS A 147 2.34 -4.13 39.69
N LEU A 148 1.32 -4.75 39.10
CA LEU A 148 0.23 -5.35 39.84
C LEU A 148 0.74 -6.47 40.76
N LYS A 149 1.63 -7.33 40.24
CA LYS A 149 2.30 -8.37 41.05
C LYS A 149 3.06 -7.76 42.22
N GLN A 150 3.84 -6.70 41.99
CA GLN A 150 4.56 -6.00 43.05
C GLN A 150 3.62 -5.45 44.13
N ILE A 151 2.52 -4.79 43.74
CA ILE A 151 1.53 -4.26 44.68
C ILE A 151 0.89 -5.39 45.52
N PHE A 152 0.59 -6.54 44.91
CA PHE A 152 0.06 -7.68 45.64
C PHE A 152 1.07 -8.27 46.62
N GLU A 153 2.35 -8.35 46.24
CA GLU A 153 3.42 -8.84 47.10
C GLU A 153 3.66 -7.90 48.29
N GLU A 154 3.70 -6.58 48.04
CA GLU A 154 3.78 -5.55 49.08
C GLU A 154 2.56 -5.60 50.03
N GLY A 155 1.36 -5.74 49.48
CA GLY A 155 0.14 -5.90 50.27
C GLY A 155 0.15 -7.15 51.15
N LEU A 156 0.67 -8.27 50.65
CA LEU A 156 0.80 -9.51 51.39
C LEU A 156 1.84 -9.39 52.52
N GLU A 157 2.99 -8.78 52.25
CA GLU A 157 4.01 -8.55 53.28
C GLU A 157 3.52 -7.61 54.39
N LEU A 158 2.74 -6.58 54.05
CA LEU A 158 2.11 -5.71 55.04
C LEU A 158 1.14 -6.49 55.94
N GLN A 159 0.34 -7.39 55.37
CA GLN A 159 -0.56 -8.24 56.15
C GLN A 159 0.20 -9.20 57.07
N LYS A 160 1.28 -9.84 56.58
CA LYS A 160 2.14 -10.68 57.40
C LYS A 160 2.81 -9.90 58.52
N ALA A 161 3.29 -8.68 58.25
CA ALA A 161 3.90 -7.82 59.25
C ALA A 161 2.90 -7.50 60.37
N ARG A 162 1.67 -7.10 60.03
CA ARG A 162 0.60 -6.87 61.00
C ARG A 162 0.30 -8.10 61.85
N LEU A 163 0.25 -9.28 61.25
CA LEU A 163 0.01 -10.52 61.98
C LEU A 163 1.16 -10.86 62.95
N ARG A 164 2.41 -10.61 62.54
CA ARG A 164 3.60 -10.76 63.39
C ARG A 164 3.55 -9.82 64.58
N GLU A 165 3.19 -8.56 64.37
CA GLU A 165 3.04 -7.56 65.43
C GLU A 165 1.94 -7.96 66.43
N GLN A 166 0.77 -8.38 65.95
CA GLN A 166 -0.30 -8.87 66.83
C GLN A 166 0.12 -10.11 67.64
N SER A 167 0.83 -11.03 66.99
CA SER A 167 1.36 -12.22 67.67
C SER A 167 2.43 -11.87 68.72
N ALA A 168 3.27 -10.85 68.46
CA ALA A 168 4.23 -10.36 69.43
C ALA A 168 3.53 -9.69 70.62
N TYR A 169 2.56 -8.82 70.35
CA TYR A 169 1.78 -8.13 71.38
C TYR A 169 1.05 -9.11 72.32
N THR A 170 0.38 -10.12 71.76
CA THR A 170 -0.29 -11.15 72.59
C THR A 170 0.70 -11.94 73.45
N LYS A 171 1.89 -12.27 72.93
CA LYS A 171 2.96 -12.91 73.70
C LYS A 171 3.47 -12.03 74.83
N GLU A 172 3.71 -10.75 74.56
CA GLU A 172 4.15 -9.78 75.57
C GLU A 172 3.10 -9.63 76.67
N LEU A 173 1.82 -9.53 76.30
CA LEU A 173 0.71 -9.47 77.25
C LEU A 173 0.67 -10.71 78.15
N HIS A 174 0.83 -11.91 77.58
CA HIS A 174 0.91 -13.14 78.37
C HIS A 174 2.12 -13.17 79.31
N GLN A 175 3.29 -12.72 78.83
CA GLN A 175 4.49 -12.64 79.66
C GLN A 175 4.35 -11.63 80.80
N GLU A 176 3.75 -10.46 80.54
CA GLU A 176 3.53 -9.45 81.56
C GLU A 176 2.54 -9.94 82.62
N ASN A 177 1.44 -10.58 82.20
CA ASN A 177 0.47 -11.18 83.12
C ASN A 177 1.12 -12.31 83.95
N TYR A 178 1.97 -13.13 83.33
CA TYR A 178 2.71 -14.17 84.04
C TYR A 178 3.69 -13.58 85.06
N ARG A 179 4.40 -12.50 84.71
CA ARG A 179 5.28 -11.78 85.65
C ARG A 179 4.49 -11.25 86.84
N LYS A 180 3.37 -10.56 86.60
CA LYS A 180 2.50 -10.05 87.67
C LYS A 180 2.01 -11.16 88.60
N TYR A 181 1.57 -12.29 88.04
CA TYR A 181 1.13 -13.44 88.83
C TYR A 181 2.27 -14.03 89.66
N LYS A 182 3.48 -14.14 89.07
CA LYS A 182 4.66 -14.61 89.78
C LYS A 182 5.05 -13.68 90.94
N ASP A 183 5.05 -12.37 90.69
CA ASP A 183 5.38 -11.35 91.69
C ASP A 183 4.36 -11.38 92.85
N GLU A 184 3.07 -11.62 92.54
CA GLU A 184 2.02 -11.80 93.56
C GLU A 184 2.24 -13.05 94.41
N ILE A 185 2.59 -14.19 93.79
CA ILE A 185 2.95 -15.41 94.53
C ILE A 185 4.16 -15.16 95.42
N GLU A 186 5.21 -14.53 94.90
CA GLU A 186 6.44 -14.25 95.66
C GLU A 186 6.15 -13.30 96.85
N ALA A 187 5.28 -12.30 96.67
CA ALA A 187 4.83 -11.44 97.75
C ALA A 187 4.06 -12.23 98.83
N MET A 188 3.19 -13.16 98.43
CA MET A 188 2.48 -14.04 99.37
C MET A 188 3.43 -14.99 100.09
N GLU A 189 4.38 -15.60 99.38
CA GLU A 189 5.40 -16.49 99.96
C GLU A 189 6.26 -15.74 100.99
N ASN A 190 6.69 -14.52 100.68
CA ASN A 190 7.43 -13.68 101.62
C ASN A 190 6.60 -13.33 102.85
N TYR A 191 5.33 -12.95 102.67
CA TYR A 191 4.43 -12.70 103.80
C TYR A 191 4.32 -13.91 104.73
N TYR A 192 4.07 -15.10 104.18
CA TYR A 192 3.97 -16.32 105.00
C TYR A 192 5.31 -16.70 105.62
N ARG A 193 6.42 -16.53 104.91
CA ARG A 193 7.77 -16.76 105.45
C ARG A 193 8.05 -15.86 106.65
N ASP A 194 7.67 -14.59 106.59
CA ASP A 194 7.81 -13.65 107.69
C ASP A 194 6.91 -14.03 108.88
N GLN A 195 5.67 -14.45 108.64
CA GLN A 195 4.78 -14.97 109.69
C GLN A 195 5.37 -16.21 110.38
N PHE A 196 5.92 -17.16 109.61
CA PHE A 196 6.57 -18.34 110.18
C PHE A 196 7.84 -17.98 110.96
N SER A 197 8.60 -16.98 110.48
CA SER A 197 9.80 -16.51 111.17
C SER A 197 9.44 -15.86 112.52
N LEU A 198 8.41 -15.01 112.55
CA LEU A 198 7.89 -14.44 113.79
C LEU A 198 7.39 -15.52 114.77
N LEU A 199 6.69 -16.54 114.27
CA LEU A 199 6.25 -17.66 115.10
C LEU A 199 7.44 -18.48 115.64
N ALA A 200 8.47 -18.71 114.82
CA ALA A 200 9.68 -19.39 115.24
C ALA A 200 10.45 -18.58 116.30
N GLU A 201 10.52 -17.26 116.14
CA GLU A 201 11.12 -16.36 117.14
C GLU A 201 10.35 -16.38 118.45
N THR A 202 9.02 -16.22 118.42
CA THR A 202 8.19 -16.29 119.63
C THR A 202 8.32 -17.64 120.36
N LEU A 203 8.27 -18.75 119.63
CA LEU A 203 8.54 -20.09 120.19
C LEU A 203 9.95 -20.23 120.75
N ALA A 204 10.96 -19.61 120.12
CA ALA A 204 12.33 -19.63 120.61
C ALA A 204 12.46 -18.85 121.94
N HIS A 205 11.81 -17.69 122.06
CA HIS A 205 11.74 -16.93 123.30
C HIS A 205 11.03 -17.74 124.40
N GLU A 206 9.87 -18.33 124.11
CA GLU A 206 9.16 -19.19 125.06
C GLU A 206 10.02 -20.36 125.55
N ARG A 207 10.77 -21.01 124.64
CA ARG A 207 11.71 -22.09 125.01
C ARG A 207 12.85 -21.58 125.88
N GLN A 208 13.39 -20.39 125.61
CA GLN A 208 14.44 -19.78 126.43
C GLN A 208 13.89 -19.45 127.82
N ASP A 209 12.69 -18.90 127.93
CA ASP A 209 12.02 -18.60 129.20
C ASP A 209 11.78 -19.88 130.01
N ILE A 210 11.29 -20.95 129.38
CA ILE A 210 11.15 -22.27 130.01
C ILE A 210 12.51 -22.79 130.49
N GLN A 211 13.59 -22.63 129.70
CA GLN A 211 14.93 -23.03 130.14
C GLN A 211 15.44 -22.20 131.33
N ILE A 212 15.18 -20.90 131.36
CA ILE A 212 15.54 -20.04 132.49
C ILE A 212 14.75 -20.47 133.74
N CYS A 213 13.44 -20.70 133.62
CA CYS A 213 12.61 -21.22 134.69
C CYS A 213 13.12 -22.57 135.21
N LYS A 214 13.47 -23.51 134.31
CA LYS A 214 14.06 -24.80 134.70
C LYS A 214 15.39 -24.64 135.44
N LYS A 215 16.30 -23.80 134.94
CA LYS A 215 17.57 -23.51 135.62
C LYS A 215 17.37 -22.83 136.98
N ALA A 216 16.37 -21.95 137.10
CA ALA A 216 16.01 -21.32 138.37
C ALA A 216 15.42 -22.34 139.35
N GLN A 217 14.62 -23.28 138.85
CA GLN A 217 14.05 -24.37 139.64
C GLN A 217 15.13 -25.38 140.08
N GLU A 218 16.05 -25.76 139.20
CA GLU A 218 17.23 -26.59 139.55
C GLU A 218 18.12 -25.89 140.60
N LYS A 219 18.30 -24.56 140.52
CA LYS A 219 18.99 -23.78 141.57
C LYS A 219 18.23 -23.76 142.88
N TYR A 220 16.89 -23.67 142.83
CA TYR A 220 16.05 -23.71 144.04
C TYR A 220 16.10 -25.10 144.68
N GLU A 221 16.03 -26.16 143.88
CA GLU A 221 16.20 -27.56 144.32
C GLU A 221 17.59 -27.83 144.89
N PHE A 222 18.65 -27.22 144.33
CA PHE A 222 20.02 -27.27 144.89
C PHE A 222 20.14 -26.52 146.23
N LEU A 223 19.41 -25.41 146.41
CA LEU A 223 19.37 -24.65 147.66
C LEU A 223 18.50 -25.32 148.73
N THR A 224 17.37 -25.95 148.37
CA THR A 224 16.56 -26.75 149.29
C THR A 224 17.23 -28.09 149.63
N GLY A 225 17.96 -28.70 148.69
CA GLY A 225 18.81 -29.86 148.95
C GLY A 225 20.01 -29.54 149.86
N SER A 226 20.58 -28.33 149.76
CA SER A 226 21.56 -27.83 150.75
C SER A 226 20.92 -27.55 152.12
N ALA A 227 19.70 -27.01 152.16
CA ALA A 227 18.98 -26.73 153.41
C ALA A 227 18.47 -28.00 154.13
N GLU A 228 18.19 -29.08 153.40
CA GLU A 228 17.88 -30.40 153.99
C GLU A 228 19.14 -31.11 154.52
N ASN A 229 20.31 -30.88 153.92
CA ASN A 229 21.59 -31.36 154.45
C ASN A 229 22.06 -30.60 155.71
N GLU A 230 21.77 -29.29 155.84
CA GLU A 230 22.03 -28.54 157.09
C GLU A 230 21.08 -28.90 158.23
N LYS A 231 19.86 -29.40 157.94
CA LYS A 231 18.94 -29.92 158.96
C LYS A 231 19.22 -31.38 159.37
N ARG A 232 20.04 -32.12 158.61
CA ARG A 232 20.51 -33.47 158.98
C ARG A 232 21.81 -33.51 159.80
N VAL A 233 22.54 -32.40 159.93
CA VAL A 233 23.80 -32.32 160.71
C VAL A 233 23.59 -31.71 162.12
N LYS A 234 22.36 -31.32 162.49
CA LYS A 234 21.98 -30.95 163.88
C LYS A 234 21.17 -32.06 164.59
N LYS A 235 21.57 -33.31 164.42
CA LYS A 235 21.13 -34.43 165.26
C LYS A 235 22.30 -35.34 165.58
#